data_AF-A0A1Q7HMW5-F1
#
_entry.id   AF-A0A1Q7HMW5-F1
#
_cell.length_a   1.000
_cell.length_b   1.000
_cell.length_c   1.000
_cell.angle_alpha   90.00
_cell.angle_beta   90.00
_cell.angle_gamma   90.00
#
_symmetry.space_group_name_H-M   'P 1'
#
loop_
_entity.id
_entity.type
_entity.pdbx_description
1 polymer ?
#
loop_
_entity_poly.entity_id
_entity_poly.type
_entity_poly.pdbx_seq_one_letter_code
_entity_poly.pdbx_strand_id
1 'polypeptide(L)'
;MMPSTEGPRLGVESLAVDRWRITNEGAAAVRLLETRFPHGRFRGESLQHDREIAPGESITLSLRVKTSGGPGEIVDNAFLILRLDSWRVLARLRIRFDAGRAAHPEVVVVTSQRAGFSGVEE
;
A
#
# COMPACT_ATOMS: atom_id res chain seq x y z
N MET A 1 -7.06 18.89 20.66
CA MET A 1 -7.28 17.51 20.21
C MET A 1 -5.93 16.81 20.29
N MET A 2 -5.74 15.83 21.18
CA MET A 2 -4.48 15.10 21.26
C MET A 2 -4.37 14.20 20.02
N PRO A 3 -3.21 14.12 19.35
CA PRO A 3 -3.06 13.16 18.27
C PRO A 3 -3.22 11.75 18.84
N SER A 4 -4.11 10.95 18.25
CA SER A 4 -4.31 9.55 18.64
C SER A 4 -2.96 8.82 18.60
N THR A 5 -2.62 8.16 19.70
CA THR A 5 -1.39 7.35 19.82
C THR A 5 -1.50 6.05 19.02
N GLU A 6 -2.72 5.62 18.70
CA GLU A 6 -3.00 4.48 17.85
C GLU A 6 -2.82 4.89 16.37
N GLY A 7 -2.04 4.09 15.63
CA GLY A 7 -1.80 4.35 14.21
C GLY A 7 -3.08 4.21 13.37
N PRO A 8 -3.10 4.80 12.16
CA PRO A 8 -4.24 4.68 11.25
C PRO A 8 -4.48 3.20 10.95
N ARG A 9 -5.75 2.78 10.94
CA ARG A 9 -6.15 1.44 10.50
C ARG A 9 -6.67 1.53 9.07
N LEU A 10 -5.96 0.93 8.14
CA LEU A 10 -6.35 0.87 6.74
C LEU A 10 -6.53 -0.58 6.31
N GLY A 11 -7.70 -0.86 5.72
CA GLY A 11 -7.91 -2.03 4.88
C GLY A 11 -7.27 -1.77 3.52
N VAL A 12 -6.56 -2.76 2.99
CA VAL A 12 -5.95 -2.71 1.65
C VAL A 12 -6.31 -3.99 0.93
N GLU A 13 -6.93 -3.86 -0.23
CA GLU A 13 -7.36 -4.99 -1.06
C GLU A 13 -6.89 -4.80 -2.50
N SER A 14 -6.40 -5.88 -3.11
CA SER A 14 -6.15 -5.91 -4.55
C SER A 14 -7.44 -6.31 -5.27
N LEU A 15 -7.94 -5.43 -6.15
CA LEU A 15 -9.03 -5.73 -7.08
C LEU A 15 -8.49 -6.26 -8.42
N ALA A 16 -7.30 -5.81 -8.80
CA ALA A 16 -6.51 -6.25 -9.95
C ALA A 16 -5.04 -5.86 -9.71
N VAL A 17 -4.12 -6.30 -10.58
CA VAL A 17 -2.69 -5.99 -10.46
C VAL A 17 -2.40 -4.48 -10.36
N ASP A 18 -3.21 -3.66 -11.01
CA ASP A 18 -3.11 -2.21 -11.09
C ASP A 18 -4.24 -1.48 -10.34
N ARG A 19 -5.13 -2.20 -9.65
CA ARG A 19 -6.33 -1.60 -9.03
C ARG A 19 -6.46 -2.02 -7.58
N TRP A 20 -6.49 -1.02 -6.69
CA TRP A 20 -6.39 -1.22 -5.25
C TRP A 20 -7.50 -0.49 -4.53
N ARG A 21 -8.19 -1.17 -3.61
CA ARG A 21 -9.14 -0.54 -2.69
C ARG A 21 -8.43 -0.23 -1.38
N ILE A 22 -8.56 1.01 -0.92
CA ILE A 22 -8.08 1.46 0.37
C ILE A 22 -9.30 1.87 1.19
N THR A 23 -9.48 1.24 2.35
CA THR A 23 -10.60 1.49 3.26
C THR A 23 -10.05 2.06 4.56
N ASN A 24 -10.59 3.18 5.04
CA ASN A 24 -10.25 3.67 6.37
C ASN A 24 -11.10 2.95 7.42
N GLU A 25 -10.47 2.01 8.12
CA GLU A 25 -11.06 1.21 9.21
C GLU A 25 -10.80 1.85 10.58
N GLY A 26 -10.16 3.02 10.59
CA GLY A 26 -9.93 3.84 11.77
C GLY A 26 -11.10 4.75 12.11
N ALA A 27 -11.02 5.39 13.27
CA ALA A 27 -12.03 6.34 13.74
C ALA A 27 -11.74 7.80 13.32
N ALA A 28 -10.57 8.08 12.73
CA ALA A 28 -10.15 9.40 12.30
C ALA A 28 -9.91 9.43 10.79
N ALA A 29 -10.21 10.55 10.15
CA ALA A 29 -9.87 10.78 8.75
C ALA A 29 -8.34 10.71 8.56
N VAL A 30 -7.92 10.24 7.38
CA VAL A 30 -6.51 10.12 7.00
C VAL A 30 -6.28 10.76 5.65
N ARG A 31 -5.17 11.48 5.50
CA ARG A 31 -4.77 12.05 4.23
C ARG A 31 -3.75 11.15 3.54
N LEU A 32 -4.13 10.56 2.42
CA LEU A 32 -3.23 9.83 1.54
C LEU A 32 -2.44 10.83 0.69
N LEU A 33 -1.12 10.77 0.82
CA LEU A 33 -0.17 11.67 0.16
C LEU A 33 0.59 10.99 -0.97
N GLU A 34 0.90 9.70 -0.85
CA GLU A 34 1.68 8.99 -1.86
C GLU A 34 1.43 7.47 -1.80
N THR A 35 1.51 6.81 -2.95
CA THR A 35 1.61 5.35 -3.07
C THR A 35 2.92 4.95 -3.75
N ARG A 36 3.59 3.90 -3.26
CA ARG A 36 4.82 3.38 -3.85
C ARG A 36 4.88 1.85 -3.83
N PHE A 37 5.45 1.27 -4.88
CA PHE A 37 5.81 -0.16 -4.95
C PHE A 37 7.33 -0.30 -5.15
N PRO A 38 8.11 -0.53 -4.08
CA PRO A 38 9.57 -0.53 -4.16
C PRO A 38 10.17 -1.87 -4.63
N HIS A 39 9.38 -2.94 -4.78
CA HIS A 39 9.93 -4.27 -5.02
C HIS A 39 10.40 -4.46 -6.47
N GLY A 40 11.64 -4.92 -6.69
CA GLY A 40 12.24 -4.97 -8.04
C GLY A 40 11.41 -5.69 -9.12
N ARG A 41 10.75 -6.80 -8.77
CA ARG A 41 9.88 -7.61 -9.68
C ARG A 41 8.41 -7.20 -9.70
N PHE A 42 8.01 -6.28 -8.82
CA PHE A 42 6.65 -5.74 -8.70
C PHE A 42 6.77 -4.29 -8.27
N ARG A 43 7.02 -3.42 -9.25
CA ARG A 43 7.38 -2.02 -9.03
C ARG A 43 6.48 -1.09 -9.80
N GLY A 44 6.29 0.10 -9.26
CA GLY A 44 5.54 1.19 -9.87
C GLY A 44 6.23 2.49 -9.54
N GLU A 45 5.97 3.51 -10.34
CA GLU A 45 6.38 4.87 -9.99
C GLU A 45 5.63 5.30 -8.72
N SER A 46 6.29 6.13 -7.91
CA SER A 46 5.58 6.84 -6.86
C SER A 46 4.48 7.70 -7.49
N LEU A 47 3.26 7.56 -6.99
CA LEU A 47 2.15 8.42 -7.39
C LEU A 47 1.78 9.30 -6.19
N GLN A 48 1.85 10.62 -6.39
CA GLN A 48 1.37 11.58 -5.40
C GLN A 48 -0.15 11.62 -5.41
N HIS A 49 -0.71 11.74 -4.22
CA HIS A 49 -2.12 11.91 -3.97
C HIS A 49 -2.30 13.17 -3.12
N ASP A 50 -3.52 13.69 -3.15
CA ASP A 50 -3.95 14.63 -2.13
C ASP A 50 -5.41 14.34 -1.80
N ARG A 51 -5.62 13.24 -1.07
CA ARG A 51 -6.96 12.69 -0.82
C ARG A 51 -7.15 12.40 0.65
N GLU A 52 -8.15 13.02 1.24
CA GLU A 52 -8.68 12.62 2.54
C GLU A 52 -9.58 11.38 2.35
N ILE A 53 -9.48 10.43 3.29
CA ILE A 53 -10.32 9.25 3.38
C ILE A 53 -10.99 9.30 4.76
N ALA A 54 -12.29 9.56 4.79
CA ALA A 54 -13.07 9.65 6.02
C ALA A 54 -13.20 8.27 6.71
N PRO A 55 -13.51 8.21 8.01
CA PRO A 55 -13.79 6.95 8.69
C PRO A 55 -14.87 6.13 7.98
N GLY A 56 -14.57 4.85 7.69
CA GLY A 56 -15.46 3.94 6.95
C GLY A 56 -15.48 4.16 5.43
N GLU A 57 -14.84 5.20 4.90
CA GLU A 57 -14.77 5.45 3.47
C GLU A 57 -13.81 4.47 2.78
N SER A 58 -14.16 4.09 1.55
CA SER A 58 -13.31 3.32 0.65
C SER A 58 -13.03 4.10 -0.63
N ILE A 59 -11.76 4.19 -1.02
CA ILE A 59 -11.35 4.72 -2.32
C ILE A 59 -10.75 3.62 -3.18
N THR A 60 -10.84 3.76 -4.50
CA THR A 60 -10.17 2.87 -5.45
C THR A 60 -9.08 3.65 -6.20
N LEU A 61 -7.87 3.11 -6.18
CA LEU A 61 -6.69 3.68 -6.83
C LEU A 61 -6.31 2.82 -8.04
N SER A 62 -6.02 3.49 -9.15
CA SER A 62 -5.42 2.88 -10.34
C SER A 62 -3.93 3.21 -10.34
N LEU A 63 -3.08 2.22 -10.07
CA LEU A 63 -1.64 2.38 -9.91
C LEU A 63 -0.91 1.56 -10.97
N ARG A 64 -0.05 2.21 -11.77
CA ARG A 64 0.72 1.50 -12.79
C ARG A 64 1.79 0.63 -12.15
N VAL A 65 1.69 -0.68 -12.37
CA VAL A 65 2.66 -1.67 -11.86
C VAL A 65 3.32 -2.39 -13.02
N LYS A 66 4.65 -2.42 -13.02
CA LYS A 66 5.48 -3.32 -13.83
C LYS A 66 5.74 -4.59 -13.03
N THR A 67 5.41 -5.72 -13.62
CA THR A 67 5.60 -7.04 -13.01
C THR A 67 6.42 -7.94 -13.93
N SER A 68 7.19 -8.84 -13.33
CA SER A 68 7.93 -9.87 -14.06
C SER A 68 8.11 -11.10 -13.19
N GLY A 69 7.70 -12.27 -13.68
CA GLY A 69 7.86 -13.56 -12.99
C GLY A 69 7.63 -14.72 -13.96
N GLY A 70 8.19 -15.88 -13.63
CA GLY A 70 7.94 -17.12 -14.37
C GLY A 70 6.56 -17.71 -14.08
N PRO A 71 6.06 -18.64 -14.92
CA PRO A 71 4.83 -19.38 -14.63
C PRO A 71 4.92 -20.13 -13.30
N GLY A 72 3.93 -19.94 -12.41
CA GLY A 72 3.91 -20.56 -11.08
C GLY A 72 4.86 -19.92 -10.06
N GLU A 73 5.64 -18.91 -10.45
CA GLU A 73 6.53 -18.19 -9.54
C GLU A 73 5.72 -17.45 -8.47
N ILE A 74 6.30 -17.37 -7.27
CA ILE A 74 5.76 -16.61 -6.16
C ILE A 74 6.80 -15.58 -5.74
N VAL A 75 6.38 -14.32 -5.68
CA VAL A 75 7.15 -13.22 -5.12
C VAL A 75 6.55 -12.86 -3.76
N ASP A 76 7.26 -13.19 -2.69
CA ASP A 76 6.92 -12.83 -1.32
C ASP A 76 7.62 -11.54 -0.88
N ASN A 77 7.13 -10.92 0.19
CA ASN A 77 7.68 -9.69 0.77
C ASN A 77 7.75 -8.50 -0.21
N ALA A 78 6.85 -8.46 -1.20
CA ALA A 78 6.58 -7.23 -1.93
C ALA A 78 5.73 -6.30 -1.05
N PHE A 79 5.71 -5.00 -1.37
CA PHE A 79 4.98 -4.01 -0.58
C PHE A 79 4.25 -3.01 -1.47
N LEU A 80 3.03 -2.66 -1.07
CA LEU A 80 2.42 -1.37 -1.36
C LEU A 80 2.61 -0.48 -0.13
N ILE A 81 3.28 0.65 -0.32
CA ILE A 81 3.50 1.65 0.72
C ILE A 81 2.54 2.81 0.49
N LEU A 82 1.75 3.14 1.51
CA LEU A 82 0.91 4.33 1.55
C LEU A 82 1.57 5.34 2.49
N ARG A 83 1.95 6.51 1.97
CA ARG A 83 2.43 7.62 2.79
C ARG A 83 1.25 8.50 3.18
N LEU A 84 1.13 8.72 4.47
CA LEU A 84 0.18 9.65 5.09
C LEU A 84 1.00 10.79 5.75
N ASP A 85 0.35 11.72 6.45
CA ASP A 85 1.04 12.85 7.11
C ASP A 85 2.20 12.41 8.03
N SER A 86 1.87 11.82 9.18
CA SER A 86 2.87 11.36 10.18
C SER A 86 2.99 9.84 10.23
N TRP A 87 2.54 9.14 9.19
CA TRP A 87 2.47 7.68 9.16
C TRP A 87 2.83 7.13 7.79
N ARG A 88 3.41 5.93 7.78
CA ARG A 88 3.43 5.04 6.61
C ARG A 88 2.61 3.81 6.92
N VAL A 89 1.84 3.36 5.95
CA VAL A 89 1.17 2.06 6.00
C VAL A 89 1.85 1.14 5.00
N LEU A 90 2.25 -0.03 5.47
CA LEU A 90 2.91 -1.07 4.68
C LEU A 90 1.94 -2.24 4.50
N ALA A 91 1.42 -2.40 3.30
CA ALA A 91 0.70 -3.60 2.89
C ALA A 91 1.70 -4.60 2.30
N ARG A 92 2.01 -5.66 3.04
CA ARG A 92 2.87 -6.74 2.55
C ARG A 92 2.07 -7.61 1.60
N LEU A 93 2.65 -7.87 0.44
CA LEU A 93 2.05 -8.60 -0.65
C LEU A 93 2.74 -9.94 -0.85
N ARG A 94 1.93 -10.91 -1.26
CA ARG A 94 2.36 -12.14 -1.93
C ARG A 94 1.82 -12.09 -3.35
N ILE A 95 2.69 -12.23 -4.34
CA ILE A 95 2.29 -12.17 -5.75
C ILE A 95 2.52 -13.54 -6.37
N ARG A 96 1.45 -14.15 -6.87
CA ARG A 96 1.51 -15.41 -7.60
C ARG A 96 1.41 -15.15 -9.09
N PHE A 97 2.29 -15.74 -9.88
CA PHE A 97 2.20 -15.71 -11.33
C PHE A 97 1.51 -16.98 -11.83
N ASP A 98 0.47 -16.84 -12.65
CA ASP A 98 -0.22 -17.99 -13.23
C ASP A 98 0.54 -18.58 -14.43
N ALA A 99 -0.05 -19.59 -15.08
CA ALA A 99 0.53 -20.23 -16.26
C ALA A 99 0.78 -19.24 -17.43
N GLY A 100 -0.06 -18.20 -17.54
CA GLY A 100 0.07 -17.12 -18.52
C GLY A 100 1.00 -15.99 -18.09
N ARG A 101 1.69 -16.15 -16.94
CA ARG A 101 2.56 -15.12 -16.31
C ARG A 101 1.79 -13.88 -15.86
N ALA A 102 0.47 -13.95 -15.71
CA ALA A 102 -0.29 -12.85 -15.12
C ALA A 102 -0.07 -12.84 -13.60
N ALA A 103 0.13 -11.65 -13.04
CA ALA A 103 0.40 -11.46 -11.62
C ALA A 103 -0.91 -11.32 -10.83
N HIS A 104 -1.01 -12.08 -9.74
CA HIS A 104 -2.14 -12.10 -8.82
C HIS A 104 -1.63 -11.71 -7.42
N PRO A 105 -1.65 -10.41 -7.06
CA PRO A 105 -1.23 -9.95 -5.75
C PRO A 105 -2.31 -10.20 -4.70
N GLU A 106 -1.87 -10.63 -3.53
CA GLU A 106 -2.66 -10.85 -2.33
C GLU A 106 -2.07 -10.01 -1.19
N VAL A 107 -2.91 -9.31 -0.45
CA VAL A 107 -2.48 -8.58 0.75
C VAL A 107 -2.45 -9.54 1.93
N VAL A 108 -1.26 -9.79 2.46
CA VAL A 108 -1.03 -10.75 3.54
C VAL A 108 -1.19 -10.09 4.91
N VAL A 109 -0.68 -8.87 5.05
CA VAL A 109 -0.75 -8.10 6.30
C VAL A 109 -0.59 -6.61 6.00
N VAL A 110 -1.30 -5.78 6.76
CA VAL A 110 -1.18 -4.33 6.74
C VAL A 110 -0.65 -3.86 8.10
N THR A 111 0.38 -3.03 8.09
CA THR A 111 0.98 -2.47 9.31
C THR A 111 1.16 -0.97 9.19
N SER A 112 0.93 -0.26 10.29
CA SER A 112 1.08 1.21 10.35
C SER A 112 2.27 1.58 11.23
N GLN A 113 3.10 2.50 10.74
CA GLN A 113 4.33 2.92 11.39
C GLN A 113 4.44 4.43 11.33
N ARG A 114 4.87 5.07 12.43
CA ARG A 114 5.03 6.52 12.45
C ARG A 114 6.13 6.93 11.46
N ALA A 115 5.85 7.92 10.62
CA ALA A 115 6.87 8.55 9.80
C ALA A 115 7.72 9.44 10.73
N GLY A 116 9.03 9.22 10.77
CA GLY A 116 9.94 10.02 11.61
C GLY A 116 10.60 9.30 12.81
N PHE A 117 11.08 8.07 12.64
CA PHE A 117 12.25 7.57 13.40
C PHE A 117 13.32 7.09 12.42
N SER A 118 13.92 8.05 11.73
CA SER A 118 15.24 7.89 11.16
C SER A 118 15.93 9.21 11.45
N GLY A 119 16.60 9.26 12.61
CA GLY A 119 17.64 10.26 12.84
C GLY A 119 18.75 9.99 11.83
N VAL A 120 18.63 10.63 10.69
CA VAL A 120 19.73 10.97 9.80
C VAL A 120 19.31 12.28 9.18
N GLU A 121 19.66 13.35 9.91
CA GLU A 121 19.95 14.64 9.29
C GLU A 121 21.03 14.40 8.22
N GLU A 122 20.81 14.88 7.00
CA GLU A 122 21.88 15.22 6.08
C GLU A 122 22.31 16.67 6.34
#